data_AF-A0A6P5X7Q6-F1
#
_entry.id   AF-A0A6P5X7Q6-F1
#
_cell.length_a   1.000
_cell.length_b   1.000
_cell.length_c   1.000
_cell.angle_alpha   90.00
_cell.angle_beta   90.00
_cell.angle_gamma   90.00
#
_symmetry.space_group_name_H-M   'P 1'
#
loop_
_entity.id
_entity.type
_entity.pdbx_description
1 polymer ?
#
loop_
_entity_poly.entity_id
_entity_poly.type
_entity_poly.pdbx_seq_one_letter_code
_entity_poly.pdbx_strand_id
1 'polypeptide(L)'
;MGRGKFKAKPTGQRHFSTPEEMLAEAEYREEEESEECGQESGEESDGETEQKHKVTQGIIEINNPNRVKPKNLKARDADTGKTNELSRREREELEKQRAHERYIRLQEQGKTEQARKDLGKLINITIPHVKHTCITYFSYQISIKNGLSCRTSVAILF
;
A
#
# COMPACT_ATOMS: atom_id res chain seq x y z
N MET A 1 -24.23 56.48 25.79
CA MET A 1 -24.75 55.24 25.18
C MET A 1 -23.63 54.20 25.12
N GLY A 2 -23.57 53.29 26.09
CA GLY A 2 -22.50 52.28 26.15
C GLY A 2 -22.77 51.12 25.20
N ARG A 3 -21.92 50.93 24.18
CA ARG A 3 -22.00 49.79 23.27
C ARG A 3 -21.50 48.54 24.00
N GLY A 4 -22.43 47.63 24.30
CA GLY A 4 -22.12 46.35 24.94
C GLY A 4 -21.11 45.54 24.13
N LYS A 5 -20.14 44.93 24.82
CA LYS A 5 -19.14 44.05 24.20
C LYS A 5 -19.82 42.73 23.82
N PHE A 6 -20.08 42.53 22.54
CA PHE A 6 -20.59 41.25 22.03
C PHE A 6 -19.48 40.20 22.15
N LYS A 7 -19.67 39.20 23.01
CA LYS A 7 -18.78 38.05 23.12
C LYS A 7 -19.11 37.09 21.99
N ALA A 8 -18.27 37.03 20.96
CA ALA A 8 -18.40 36.00 19.93
C ALA A 8 -18.23 34.62 20.59
N LYS A 9 -19.21 33.71 20.39
CA LYS A 9 -19.05 32.32 20.81
C LYS A 9 -17.88 31.72 20.02
N PRO A 10 -17.03 30.88 20.64
CA PRO A 10 -15.93 30.23 19.92
C PRO A 10 -16.56 29.39 18.81
N THR A 11 -16.34 29.81 17.56
CA THR A 11 -16.75 29.04 16.41
C THR A 11 -15.95 27.75 16.45
N GLY A 12 -16.63 26.62 16.58
CA GLY A 12 -15.98 25.30 16.71
C GLY A 12 -14.94 25.12 15.60
N GLN A 13 -13.75 24.67 16.00
CA GLN A 13 -12.67 24.43 15.07
C GLN A 13 -13.12 23.37 14.07
N ARG A 14 -13.14 23.72 12.79
CA ARG A 14 -13.42 22.76 11.72
C ARG A 14 -12.19 21.88 11.56
N HIS A 15 -12.33 20.60 11.86
CA HIS A 15 -11.34 19.60 11.49
C HIS A 15 -11.55 19.29 10.01
N PHE A 16 -10.58 19.70 9.18
CA PHE A 16 -10.47 19.19 7.82
C PHE A 16 -9.65 17.92 7.89
N SER A 17 -10.07 16.89 7.16
CA SER A 17 -9.28 15.67 7.02
C SER A 17 -7.90 16.03 6.49
N THR A 18 -6.88 15.53 7.19
CA THR A 18 -5.50 15.69 6.74
C THR A 18 -5.25 14.77 5.54
N PRO A 19 -4.32 15.11 4.64
CA PRO A 19 -3.99 14.23 3.51
C PRO A 19 -3.49 12.85 3.95
N GLU A 20 -2.91 12.76 5.16
CA GLU A 20 -2.50 11.50 5.78
C GLU A 20 -3.71 10.64 6.18
N GLU A 21 -4.75 11.25 6.75
CA GLU A 21 -6.01 10.55 7.08
C GLU A 21 -6.74 10.06 5.82
N MET A 22 -6.73 10.82 4.71
CA MET A 22 -7.34 10.34 3.46
C MET A 22 -6.59 9.16 2.84
N LEU A 23 -5.26 9.09 3.01
CA LEU A 23 -4.45 7.98 2.52
C LEU A 23 -4.65 6.73 3.38
N ALA A 24 -4.69 6.89 4.70
CA ALA A 24 -5.08 5.82 5.60
C ALA A 24 -6.50 5.33 5.31
N GLU A 25 -7.41 6.24 4.91
CA GLU A 25 -8.75 5.85 4.46
C GLU A 25 -8.76 5.02 3.18
N ALA A 26 -7.89 5.35 2.24
CA ALA A 26 -7.78 4.60 1.00
C ALA A 26 -7.15 3.22 1.23
N GLU A 27 -6.12 3.13 2.08
CA GLU A 27 -5.38 1.90 2.37
C GLU A 27 -6.28 0.85 3.03
N TYR A 28 -7.09 1.22 4.04
CA TYR A 28 -8.02 0.23 4.63
C TYR A 28 -9.07 -0.25 3.63
N ARG A 29 -9.47 0.59 2.67
CA ARG A 29 -10.55 0.28 1.74
C ARG A 29 -10.08 -0.70 0.67
N GLU A 30 -8.83 -0.56 0.26
CA GLU A 30 -8.15 -1.50 -0.63
C GLU A 30 -7.92 -2.85 0.07
N GLU A 31 -7.61 -2.87 1.37
CA GLU A 31 -7.49 -4.09 2.16
C GLU A 31 -8.84 -4.85 2.28
N GLU A 32 -9.95 -4.16 2.61
CA GLU A 32 -11.27 -4.78 2.69
C GLU A 32 -11.77 -5.33 1.34
N GLU A 33 -11.55 -4.61 0.23
CA GLU A 33 -11.95 -5.04 -1.11
C GLU A 33 -11.15 -6.27 -1.59
N SER A 34 -9.90 -6.41 -1.13
CA SER A 34 -9.05 -7.56 -1.46
C SER A 34 -9.43 -8.85 -0.71
N GLU A 35 -10.01 -8.73 0.48
CA GLU A 35 -10.51 -9.86 1.29
C GLU A 35 -11.89 -10.36 0.79
N GLU A 36 -12.71 -9.50 0.16
CA GLU A 36 -14.03 -9.87 -0.37
C GLU A 36 -13.98 -10.60 -1.73
N CYS A 37 -12.92 -10.42 -2.54
CA CYS A 37 -12.83 -10.97 -3.91
C CYS A 37 -12.31 -12.44 -3.99
N GLY A 38 -12.09 -13.11 -2.85
CA GLY A 38 -11.45 -14.44 -2.77
C GLY A 38 -12.34 -15.68 -2.93
N GLN A 39 -13.66 -15.54 -3.15
CA GLN A 39 -14.60 -16.69 -3.17
C GLN A 39 -15.65 -16.62 -4.29
N GLU A 40 -15.25 -16.74 -5.56
CA GLU A 40 -16.08 -17.44 -6.57
C GLU A 40 -15.27 -17.76 -7.84
N SER A 41 -14.86 -19.02 -7.97
CA SER A 41 -14.39 -19.55 -9.26
C SER A 41 -14.70 -21.04 -9.31
N GLY A 42 -15.66 -21.43 -10.17
CA GLY A 42 -16.07 -22.84 -10.37
C GLY A 42 -17.17 -23.07 -11.41
N GLU A 43 -16.74 -23.41 -12.64
CA GLU A 43 -17.27 -24.42 -13.59
C GLU A 43 -18.60 -24.25 -14.38
N GLU A 44 -18.42 -24.08 -15.71
CA GLU A 44 -18.95 -24.81 -16.90
C GLU A 44 -20.42 -25.31 -17.04
N SER A 45 -20.97 -25.06 -18.25
CA SER A 45 -21.71 -26.00 -19.14
C SER A 45 -23.16 -25.68 -19.56
N ASP A 46 -23.27 -25.28 -20.84
CA ASP A 46 -24.19 -25.62 -21.95
C ASP A 46 -25.72 -25.86 -21.77
N GLY A 47 -26.50 -25.32 -22.73
CA GLY A 47 -27.95 -25.45 -22.82
C GLY A 47 -28.61 -24.62 -23.94
N GLU A 48 -28.32 -24.99 -25.19
CA GLU A 48 -28.97 -24.60 -26.46
C GLU A 48 -30.48 -24.28 -26.36
N THR A 49 -30.95 -23.19 -26.99
CA THR A 49 -32.20 -23.17 -27.77
C THR A 49 -32.22 -22.02 -28.79
N GLU A 50 -32.05 -22.42 -30.06
CA GLU A 50 -32.83 -22.01 -31.22
C GLU A 50 -33.17 -20.52 -31.44
N GLN A 51 -32.65 -19.93 -32.52
CA GLN A 51 -33.46 -19.77 -33.75
C GLN A 51 -32.65 -19.07 -34.84
N LYS A 52 -32.38 -19.83 -35.91
CA LYS A 52 -31.83 -19.35 -37.16
C LYS A 52 -32.88 -18.48 -37.86
N HIS A 53 -32.66 -17.17 -37.95
CA HIS A 53 -33.20 -16.38 -39.06
C HIS A 53 -32.06 -15.77 -39.87
N LYS A 54 -31.58 -16.56 -40.83
CA LYS A 54 -30.85 -16.07 -42.00
C LYS A 54 -31.89 -15.69 -43.04
N VAL A 55 -32.36 -14.45 -43.04
CA VAL A 55 -33.02 -13.87 -44.21
C VAL A 55 -32.50 -12.46 -44.37
N THR A 56 -31.71 -12.25 -45.43
CA THR A 56 -31.25 -10.95 -45.95
C THR A 56 -30.42 -10.08 -45.00
N GLN A 57 -29.13 -10.43 -44.92
CA GLN A 57 -28.08 -9.51 -44.52
C GLN A 57 -28.02 -8.32 -45.51
N GLY A 58 -28.21 -7.09 -45.02
CA GLY A 58 -27.26 -6.01 -45.32
C GLY A 58 -27.36 -5.19 -46.61
N ILE A 59 -28.52 -5.07 -47.27
CA ILE A 59 -28.66 -4.20 -48.47
C ILE A 59 -29.21 -2.80 -48.17
N ILE A 60 -29.80 -2.59 -46.98
CA ILE A 60 -30.21 -1.24 -46.56
C ILE A 60 -29.01 -0.59 -45.89
N GLU A 61 -28.42 0.42 -46.52
CA GLU A 61 -27.45 1.31 -45.89
C GLU A 61 -28.12 2.00 -44.70
N ILE A 62 -27.82 1.53 -43.49
CA ILE A 62 -28.28 2.18 -42.26
C ILE A 62 -27.49 3.48 -42.12
N ASN A 63 -27.93 4.53 -42.82
CA ASN A 63 -27.42 5.90 -42.72
C ASN A 63 -28.00 6.57 -41.48
N ASN A 64 -27.68 6.00 -40.31
CA ASN A 64 -28.01 6.62 -39.04
C ASN A 64 -26.84 7.54 -38.63
N PRO A 65 -27.02 8.88 -38.67
CA PRO A 65 -25.97 9.83 -38.33
C PRO A 65 -25.51 9.75 -36.87
N ASN A 66 -26.25 9.06 -35.99
CA ASN A 66 -25.88 8.82 -34.60
C ASN A 66 -25.36 7.39 -34.33
N ARG A 67 -25.00 6.62 -35.37
CA ARG A 67 -24.44 5.27 -35.17
C ARG A 67 -23.02 5.34 -34.61
N VAL A 68 -22.91 5.11 -33.30
CA VAL A 68 -21.63 5.00 -32.59
C VAL A 68 -20.86 3.78 -33.13
N LYS A 69 -19.73 4.02 -33.82
CA LYS A 69 -18.81 2.95 -34.24
C LYS A 69 -18.13 2.36 -32.99
N PRO A 70 -18.02 1.03 -32.84
CA PRO A 70 -17.32 0.43 -31.70
C PRO A 70 -15.84 0.82 -31.72
N LYS A 71 -15.34 1.38 -30.61
CA LYS A 71 -13.97 1.93 -30.45
C LYS A 71 -12.95 0.90 -29.95
N ASN A 72 -13.08 -0.37 -30.33
CA ASN A 72 -12.10 -1.38 -29.95
C ASN A 72 -10.94 -1.39 -30.94
N LEU A 73 -10.03 -0.41 -30.79
CA LEU A 73 -8.72 -0.39 -31.43
C LEU A 73 -7.79 -1.34 -30.68
N LYS A 74 -7.07 -2.19 -31.40
CA LYS A 74 -6.10 -3.12 -30.81
C LYS A 74 -4.89 -2.33 -30.32
N ALA A 75 -4.33 -2.70 -29.17
CA ALA A 75 -3.22 -2.01 -28.48
C ALA A 75 -1.93 -1.81 -29.30
N ARG A 76 -1.87 -2.32 -30.53
CA ARG A 76 -0.70 -2.24 -31.43
C ARG A 76 -0.67 -0.96 -32.27
N ASP A 77 -1.79 -0.24 -32.37
CA ASP A 77 -1.91 0.99 -33.17
C ASP A 77 -2.01 2.27 -32.31
N ALA A 78 -1.72 2.16 -31.00
CA ALA A 78 -1.61 3.33 -30.13
C ALA A 78 -0.27 4.05 -30.41
N ASP A 79 -0.34 5.07 -31.26
CA ASP A 79 0.73 6.03 -31.53
C ASP A 79 1.29 6.63 -30.22
N THR A 80 2.45 6.14 -29.80
CA THR A 80 3.25 6.62 -28.66
C THR A 80 4.08 7.87 -28.99
N GLY A 81 3.89 8.46 -30.17
CA GLY A 81 4.68 9.59 -30.68
C GLY A 81 4.17 10.97 -30.27
N LYS A 82 2.99 11.08 -29.65
CA LYS A 82 2.52 12.36 -29.12
C LYS A 82 3.04 12.50 -27.70
N THR A 83 4.17 13.20 -27.58
CA THR A 83 4.57 13.85 -26.32
C THR A 83 3.43 14.77 -25.92
N ASN A 84 2.47 14.22 -25.19
CA ASN A 84 1.48 14.99 -24.46
C ASN A 84 2.35 15.86 -23.54
N GLU A 85 2.41 17.16 -23.81
CA GLU A 85 3.13 18.09 -22.96
C GLU A 85 2.45 18.03 -21.60
N LEU A 86 2.95 17.13 -20.75
CA LEU A 86 2.40 16.85 -19.45
C LEU A 86 2.11 18.19 -18.81
N SER A 87 0.85 18.35 -18.43
CA SER A 87 0.31 19.61 -17.91
C SER A 87 1.25 20.10 -16.82
N ARG A 88 1.41 21.41 -16.67
CA ARG A 88 2.34 22.01 -15.69
C ARG A 88 2.19 21.37 -14.28
N ARG A 89 0.99 20.88 -13.95
CA ARG A 89 0.67 20.09 -12.76
C ARG A 89 1.27 18.67 -12.75
N GLU A 90 1.12 17.94 -13.85
CA GLU A 90 1.63 16.56 -13.98
C GLU A 90 3.17 16.51 -13.92
N ARG A 91 3.86 17.55 -14.41
CA ARG A 91 5.34 17.63 -14.29
C ARG A 91 5.79 17.78 -12.84
N GLU A 92 5.07 18.57 -12.05
CA GLU A 92 5.37 18.78 -10.63
C GLU A 92 5.00 17.55 -9.80
N GLU A 93 3.89 16.88 -10.12
CA GLU A 93 3.50 15.62 -9.48
C GLU A 93 4.51 14.50 -9.75
N LEU A 94 5.02 14.37 -10.97
CA LEU A 94 6.08 13.41 -11.30
C LEU A 94 7.40 13.74 -10.61
N GLU A 95 7.75 15.01 -10.46
CA GLU A 95 8.95 15.40 -9.72
C GLU A 95 8.81 15.10 -8.22
N LYS A 96 7.63 15.35 -7.65
CA LYS A 96 7.32 14.99 -6.26
C LYS A 96 7.36 13.49 -6.03
N GLN A 97 6.80 12.69 -6.95
CA GLN A 97 6.89 11.22 -6.92
C GLN A 97 8.35 10.76 -7.00
N ARG A 98 9.12 11.26 -7.96
CA ARG A 98 10.55 10.91 -8.10
C ARG A 98 11.37 11.32 -6.88
N ALA A 99 11.07 12.46 -6.26
CA ALA A 99 11.73 12.89 -5.03
C ALA A 99 11.38 11.97 -3.86
N HIS A 100 10.11 11.56 -3.75
CA HIS A 100 9.65 10.61 -2.74
C HIS A 100 10.28 9.23 -2.92
N GLU A 101 10.29 8.69 -4.14
CA GLU A 101 10.97 7.44 -4.49
C GLU A 101 12.46 7.50 -4.16
N ARG A 102 13.13 8.62 -4.49
CA ARG A 102 14.54 8.81 -4.10
C ARG A 102 14.71 8.79 -2.60
N TYR A 103 13.83 9.47 -1.87
CA TYR A 103 13.86 9.49 -0.41
C TYR A 103 13.68 8.09 0.19
N ILE A 104 12.68 7.34 -0.27
CA ILE A 104 12.45 5.94 0.12
C ILE A 104 13.70 5.09 -0.18
N ARG A 105 14.24 5.20 -1.39
CA ARG A 105 15.44 4.47 -1.80
C ARG A 105 16.66 4.81 -0.95
N LEU A 106 16.82 6.06 -0.52
CA LEU A 106 17.88 6.50 0.39
C LEU A 106 17.69 5.95 1.81
N GLN A 107 16.44 5.86 2.26
CA GLN A 107 16.06 5.28 3.54
C GLN A 107 16.36 3.77 3.57
N GLU A 108 15.95 3.04 2.54
CA GLU A 108 16.23 1.61 2.35
C GLU A 108 17.73 1.32 2.31
N GLN A 109 18.52 2.21 1.68
CA GLN A 109 19.98 2.11 1.68
C GLN A 109 20.62 2.39 3.04
N GLY A 110 19.86 2.80 4.07
CA GLY A 110 20.39 3.13 5.39
C GLY A 110 21.30 4.37 5.40
N LYS A 111 21.20 5.22 4.37
CA LYS A 111 22.02 6.43 4.25
C LYS A 111 21.44 7.61 5.02
N THR A 112 20.15 7.60 5.32
CA THR A 112 19.51 8.61 6.17
C THR A 112 19.89 8.40 7.63
N GLU A 113 20.05 9.50 8.38
CA GLU A 113 20.34 9.41 9.82
C GLU A 113 19.20 8.73 10.59
N GLN A 114 17.97 8.88 10.11
CA GLN A 114 16.80 8.26 10.70
C GLN A 114 16.86 6.74 10.62
N ALA A 115 17.14 6.18 9.43
CA ALA A 115 17.28 4.73 9.26
C ALA A 115 18.39 4.16 10.16
N ARG A 116 19.52 4.87 10.31
CA ARG A 116 20.61 4.46 11.20
C ARG A 116 20.20 4.45 12.67
N LYS A 117 19.44 5.45 13.13
CA LYS A 117 18.91 5.50 14.49
C LYS A 117 17.94 4.36 14.75
N ASP A 118 17.05 4.08 13.81
CA ASP A 118 16.05 3.01 13.95
C ASP A 118 16.71 1.62 13.93
N LEU A 119 17.71 1.39 13.07
CA LEU A 119 18.57 0.20 13.16
C LEU A 119 19.29 0.13 14.52
N GLY A 120 19.82 1.24 15.02
CA GLY A 120 20.45 1.31 16.34
C GLY A 120 19.50 0.91 17.48
N LYS A 121 18.23 1.32 17.43
CA LYS A 121 17.21 0.90 18.40
C LYS A 121 16.96 -0.61 18.32
N LEU A 122 16.80 -1.15 17.11
CA LEU A 122 16.61 -2.60 16.91
C LEU A 122 17.82 -3.40 17.41
N ILE A 123 19.04 -2.92 17.14
CA ILE A 123 20.29 -3.50 17.65
C ILE A 123 20.32 -3.46 19.18
N ASN A 124 19.95 -2.34 19.80
CA ASN A 124 19.90 -2.21 21.26
C ASN A 124 18.89 -3.15 21.93
N ILE A 125 17.82 -3.55 21.24
CA ILE A 125 16.82 -4.50 21.75
C ILE A 125 17.27 -5.95 21.50
N THR A 126 17.81 -6.23 20.32
CA THR A 126 18.18 -7.59 19.91
C THR A 126 19.48 -8.08 20.55
N ILE A 127 20.50 -7.23 20.67
CA ILE A 127 21.78 -7.59 21.28
C ILE A 127 21.64 -8.12 22.72
N PRO A 128 20.95 -7.44 23.67
CA PRO A 128 20.83 -7.95 25.03
C PRO A 128 20.03 -9.26 25.08
N HIS A 129 18.98 -9.40 24.25
CA HIS A 129 18.21 -10.63 24.17
C HIS A 129 19.06 -11.80 23.67
N VAL A 130 19.80 -11.62 22.57
CA VAL A 130 20.69 -12.65 22.01
C VAL A 130 21.86 -12.95 22.96
N LYS A 131 22.45 -11.94 23.61
CA LYS A 131 23.50 -12.15 24.62
C LYS A 131 22.97 -12.96 25.80
N HIS A 132 21.81 -12.59 26.34
CA HIS A 132 21.19 -13.31 27.45
C HIS A 132 20.89 -14.76 27.08
N THR A 133 20.29 -15.02 25.91
CA THR A 133 20.01 -16.40 25.45
C THR A 133 21.28 -17.20 25.19
N CYS A 134 22.32 -16.60 24.62
CA CYS A 134 23.62 -17.27 24.45
C CYS A 134 24.28 -17.58 25.79
N ILE A 135 24.24 -16.65 26.76
CA ILE A 135 24.81 -16.84 28.10
C ILE A 135 24.06 -17.94 28.85
N THR A 136 22.72 -17.95 28.81
CA THR A 136 21.93 -19.01 29.46
C THR A 136 22.11 -20.37 28.80
N TYR A 137 22.23 -20.42 27.47
CA TYR A 137 22.51 -21.66 26.76
C TYR A 137 23.91 -22.20 27.09
N PHE A 138 24.92 -21.33 27.12
CA PHE A 138 26.30 -21.73 27.41
C PHE A 138 26.47 -22.16 28.88
N SER A 139 25.84 -21.45 29.82
CA SER A 139 25.85 -21.84 31.23
C SER A 139 25.13 -23.17 31.47
N TYR A 140 24.01 -23.42 30.77
CA TYR A 140 23.31 -24.70 30.80
C TYR A 140 24.19 -25.85 30.28
N GLN A 141 24.90 -25.64 29.17
CA GLN A 141 25.83 -26.64 28.61
C GLN A 141 27.02 -26.94 29.53
N ILE A 142 27.55 -25.92 30.22
CA ILE A 142 28.59 -26.10 31.24
C ILE A 142 28.05 -26.89 32.43
N SER A 143 26.83 -26.59 32.89
CA SER A 143 26.18 -27.29 34.00
C SER A 143 26.01 -28.78 33.71
N ILE A 144 25.58 -29.13 32.48
CA ILE A 144 25.45 -30.52 32.02
C ILE A 144 26.82 -31.23 32.03
N LYS A 145 27.87 -30.57 31.51
CA LYS A 145 29.23 -31.16 31.45
C LYS A 145 29.87 -31.36 32.82
N ASN A 146 29.60 -30.47 33.77
CA ASN A 146 30.19 -30.52 35.11
C ASN A 146 29.33 -31.30 36.13
N GLY A 147 28.17 -31.85 35.73
CA GLY A 147 27.30 -32.61 36.63
C GLY A 147 26.69 -31.80 37.79
N LEU A 148 26.76 -30.47 37.72
CA LEU A 148 26.21 -29.56 38.73
C LEU A 148 24.71 -29.36 38.48
N SER A 149 23.90 -29.60 39.51
CA SER A 149 22.46 -29.32 39.49
C SER A 149 22.20 -27.85 39.19
N CYS A 150 21.36 -27.58 38.18
CA CYS A 150 21.12 -26.28 37.52
C CYS A 150 20.82 -25.10 38.47
N ARG A 151 20.50 -25.35 39.74
CA ARG A 151 20.21 -24.36 40.78
C ARG A 151 21.42 -23.56 41.28
N THR A 152 22.65 -24.06 41.13
CA THR A 152 23.86 -23.36 41.60
C THR A 152 24.48 -22.43 40.55
N SER A 153 24.22 -22.66 39.26
CA SER A 153 24.87 -21.93 38.15
C SER A 153 24.32 -20.52 37.93
N VAL A 154 23.07 -20.24 38.29
CA VAL A 154 22.44 -18.91 38.12
C VAL A 154 22.99 -17.88 39.13
N ALA A 155 23.50 -18.32 40.28
CA ALA A 155 24.03 -17.44 41.32
C ALA A 155 25.44 -16.88 41.03
N ILE A 156 26.14 -17.38 40.02
CA ILE A 156 27.53 -16.99 39.71
C ILE A 156 27.58 -15.91 38.62
N LEU A 157 26.46 -15.65 37.93
CA LEU A 157 26.41 -14.77 36.75
C LEU A 157 25.75 -13.40 36.99
N PHE A 158 25.44 -13.06 38.24
CA PHE A 158 24.98 -11.72 38.65
C PHE A 158 25.96 -11.07 39.62
#